data_AF-A0A535Z790-F1
#
_entry.id   AF-A0A535Z790-F1
#
_cell.length_a   1.000
_cell.length_b   1.000
_cell.length_c   1.000
_cell.angle_alpha   90.00
_cell.angle_beta   90.00
_cell.angle_gamma   90.00
#
_symmetry.space_group_name_H-M   'P 1'
#
loop_
_entity.id
_entity.type
_entity.pdbx_description
1 polymer ?
#
loop_
_entity_poly.entity_id
_entity_poly.type
_entity_poly.pdbx_seq_one_letter_code
_entity_poly.pdbx_strand_id
1 'polypeptide(L)'
;RAVVERRRPIGVLRALGFSPRRVVGGLVVEAILTAAIGIAVGVTAGLLLGYLVVTSTYNREFNVDSGALASAIVLVLAATLAVTIGPAMRASRLPAADALRLMD
;
A
#
# COMPACT_ATOMS: atom_id res chain seq x y z
N ARG A 1 -1.32 -5.63 23.49
CA ARG A 1 -0.19 -6.59 23.36
C ARG A 1 0.19 -6.94 21.90
N ALA A 2 -0.57 -6.59 20.86
CA ALA A 2 -0.28 -7.00 19.47
C ALA A 2 0.55 -6.00 18.61
N VAL A 3 1.09 -4.91 19.17
CA VAL A 3 1.76 -3.84 18.38
C VAL A 3 3.29 -3.88 18.49
N VAL A 4 3.84 -4.64 19.43
CA VAL A 4 5.30 -4.76 19.65
C VAL A 4 5.92 -5.89 18.81
N GLU A 5 5.12 -6.88 18.42
CA GLU A 5 5.59 -8.10 17.75
C GLU A 5 6.09 -7.86 16.31
N ARG A 6 5.61 -6.82 15.62
CA ARG A 6 6.00 -6.48 14.23
C ARG A 6 7.18 -5.51 14.13
N ARG A 7 7.89 -5.19 15.23
CA ARG A 7 9.09 -4.34 15.19
C ARG A 7 10.41 -5.11 14.98
N ARG A 8 10.38 -6.44 14.99
CA ARG A 8 11.58 -7.30 14.82
C ARG A 8 12.27 -7.20 13.45
N PRO A 9 11.57 -7.15 12.28
CA PRO A 9 12.26 -7.25 10.98
C PRO A 9 13.13 -6.02 10.66
N ILE A 10 12.66 -4.84 11.06
CA ILE A 10 13.30 -3.55 10.75
C ILE A 10 14.58 -3.36 11.60
N GLY A 11 14.60 -3.88 12.83
CA GLY A 11 15.78 -3.88 13.69
C GLY A 11 16.89 -4.80 13.19
N VAL A 12 16.55 -5.98 12.67
CA VAL A 12 17.51 -6.97 12.14
C VAL A 12 18.18 -6.48 10.86
N LEU A 13 17.43 -5.91 9.91
CA LEU A 13 18.01 -5.35 8.67
C LEU A 13 18.99 -4.20 8.95
N ARG A 14 18.75 -3.44 10.02
CA ARG A 14 19.64 -2.34 10.44
C ARG A 14 20.88 -2.84 11.18
N ALA A 15 20.76 -3.93 11.96
CA ALA A 15 21.89 -4.62 12.57
C ALA A 15 22.84 -5.25 11.53
N LEU A 16 22.33 -5.57 10.34
CA LEU A 16 23.11 -6.05 9.19
C LEU A 16 23.77 -4.94 8.35
N GLY A 17 23.66 -3.67 8.75
CA GLY A 17 24.34 -2.55 8.09
C GLY A 17 23.61 -1.94 6.88
N PHE A 18 22.33 -2.29 6.65
CA PHE A 18 21.56 -1.66 5.56
C PHE A 18 21.26 -0.19 5.88
N SER A 19 21.54 0.70 4.90
CA SER A 19 21.21 2.11 5.02
C SER A 19 19.69 2.31 5.21
N PRO A 20 19.24 3.24 6.08
CA PRO A 20 17.82 3.49 6.33
C PRO A 20 17.03 3.86 5.07
N ARG A 21 17.71 4.42 4.05
CA ARG A 21 17.13 4.73 2.73
C ARG A 21 16.74 3.46 1.95
N ARG A 22 17.51 2.37 2.04
CA ARG A 22 17.20 1.10 1.36
C ARG A 22 16.03 0.38 2.01
N VAL A 23 15.91 0.43 3.34
CA VAL A 23 14.78 -0.17 4.07
C VAL A 23 13.47 0.54 3.73
N VAL A 24 13.47 1.88 3.71
CA VAL A 24 12.30 2.66 3.28
C VAL A 24 11.96 2.39 1.81
N GLY A 25 12.96 2.30 0.93
CA GLY A 25 12.75 1.96 -0.48
C GLY A 25 12.07 0.60 -0.66
N GLY A 26 12.49 -0.43 0.08
CA GLY A 26 11.86 -1.75 0.05
C GLY A 26 10.39 -1.73 0.47
N LEU A 27 10.07 -1.02 1.56
CA LEU A 27 8.68 -0.88 2.03
C LEU A 27 7.79 -0.13 1.03
N VAL A 28 8.34 0.89 0.37
CA VAL A 28 7.62 1.62 -0.68
C VAL A 28 7.33 0.72 -1.89
N VAL A 29 8.31 -0.10 -2.31
CA VAL A 29 8.10 -1.07 -3.41
C VAL A 29 7.04 -2.10 -3.04
N GLU A 30 7.08 -2.66 -1.83
CA GLU A 30 6.06 -3.61 -1.36
C GLU A 30 4.66 -3.00 -1.34
N ALA A 31 4.54 -1.74 -0.87
CA ALA A 31 3.29 -1.00 -0.87
C ALA A 31 2.77 -0.74 -2.29
N ILE A 32 3.65 -0.36 -3.24
CA ILE A 32 3.28 -0.15 -4.63
C ILE A 32 2.80 -1.46 -5.28
N LEU A 33 3.50 -2.57 -5.04
CA LEU A 33 3.09 -3.88 -5.57
C LEU A 33 1.72 -4.29 -5.02
N THR A 34 1.50 -4.10 -3.72
CA THR A 34 0.22 -4.39 -3.07
C THR A 34 -0.90 -3.50 -3.63
N ALA A 35 -0.63 -2.20 -3.82
CA ALA A 35 -1.56 -1.26 -4.42
C ALA A 35 -1.92 -1.64 -5.86
N ALA A 36 -0.91 -2.02 -6.67
CA ALA A 36 -1.11 -2.41 -8.06
C ALA A 36 -2.02 -3.63 -8.19
N ILE A 37 -1.82 -4.65 -7.33
CA ILE A 37 -2.69 -5.83 -7.30
C ILE A 37 -4.11 -5.44 -6.89
N GLY A 38 -4.26 -4.61 -5.84
CA GLY A 38 -5.57 -4.11 -5.39
C GLY A 38 -6.31 -3.33 -6.48
N ILE A 39 -5.62 -2.45 -7.19
CA ILE A 39 -6.19 -1.67 -8.31
C ILE A 39 -6.61 -2.61 -9.45
N ALA A 40 -5.75 -3.56 -9.84
CA ALA A 40 -6.07 -4.50 -10.91
C ALA A 40 -7.33 -5.31 -10.59
N VAL A 41 -7.42 -5.87 -9.38
CA VAL A 41 -8.59 -6.64 -8.91
C VAL A 41 -9.82 -5.74 -8.81
N GLY A 42 -9.69 -4.56 -8.20
CA GLY A 42 -10.80 -3.63 -7.98
C GLY A 42 -11.38 -3.07 -9.28
N VAL A 43 -10.53 -2.67 -10.24
CA VAL A 43 -10.96 -2.19 -11.57
C VAL A 43 -11.67 -3.32 -12.32
N THR A 44 -11.09 -4.53 -12.34
CA THR A 44 -11.70 -5.66 -13.03
C THR A 44 -13.07 -6.01 -12.45
N ALA A 45 -13.16 -6.14 -11.12
CA ALA A 45 -14.42 -6.43 -10.44
C ALA A 45 -15.45 -5.30 -10.61
N GLY A 46 -15.03 -4.04 -10.47
CA GLY A 46 -15.90 -2.87 -10.62
C GLY A 46 -16.48 -2.74 -12.02
N LEU A 47 -15.66 -2.96 -13.05
CA LEU A 47 -16.12 -2.95 -14.45
C LEU A 47 -17.07 -4.10 -14.73
N LEU A 48 -16.75 -5.32 -14.26
CA LEU A 48 -17.61 -6.49 -14.47
C LEU A 48 -18.97 -6.31 -13.79
N LEU A 49 -18.98 -5.87 -12.53
CA LEU A 49 -20.21 -5.60 -11.80
C LEU A 49 -21.01 -4.45 -12.42
N GLY A 50 -20.34 -3.36 -12.79
CA GLY A 50 -20.96 -2.22 -13.46
C GLY A 50 -21.61 -2.63 -14.77
N TYR A 51 -20.90 -3.39 -15.60
CA TYR A 51 -21.42 -3.94 -16.84
C TYR A 51 -22.66 -4.80 -16.59
N LEU A 52 -22.57 -5.76 -15.65
CA LEU A 52 -23.66 -6.68 -15.35
C LEU A 52 -24.92 -5.95 -14.88
N VAL A 53 -24.77 -4.97 -13.97
CA VAL A 53 -25.89 -4.19 -13.45
C VAL A 53 -26.50 -3.29 -14.52
N VAL A 54 -25.68 -2.57 -15.29
CA VAL A 54 -26.19 -1.62 -16.28
C VAL A 54 -26.87 -2.34 -17.46
N THR A 55 -26.30 -3.44 -17.92
CA THR A 55 -26.89 -4.24 -19.01
C THR A 55 -28.09 -5.05 -18.54
N SER A 56 -28.02 -5.73 -17.40
CA SER A 56 -29.09 -6.63 -16.95
C SER A 56 -30.27 -5.90 -16.30
N THR A 57 -30.03 -4.81 -15.56
CA THR A 57 -31.08 -4.11 -14.81
C THR A 57 -31.63 -2.92 -15.57
N TYR A 58 -30.77 -2.15 -16.22
CA TYR A 58 -31.15 -0.89 -16.86
C TYR A 58 -31.25 -0.96 -18.37
N ASN A 59 -30.83 -2.10 -18.97
CA ASN A 59 -30.84 -2.35 -20.41
C ASN A 59 -30.24 -1.18 -21.23
N ARG A 60 -29.21 -0.54 -20.67
CA ARG A 60 -28.49 0.58 -21.28
C ARG A 60 -27.07 0.17 -21.64
N GLU A 61 -26.48 0.92 -22.57
CA GLU A 61 -25.07 0.77 -22.89
C GLU A 61 -24.21 1.16 -21.68
N PHE A 62 -23.34 0.24 -21.29
CA PHE A 62 -22.36 0.47 -20.23
C PHE A 62 -21.24 1.33 -20.79
N ASN A 63 -21.29 2.63 -20.51
CA ASN A 63 -20.26 3.57 -20.91
C ASN A 63 -19.43 3.98 -19.69
N VAL A 64 -18.12 3.79 -19.77
CA VAL A 64 -17.21 4.08 -18.66
C VAL A 64 -16.46 5.36 -18.98
N ASP A 65 -16.67 6.37 -18.14
CA ASP A 65 -15.89 7.60 -18.24
C ASP A 65 -14.44 7.33 -17.81
N SER A 66 -13.54 7.44 -18.79
CA SER A 66 -12.09 7.33 -18.58
C SER A 66 -11.56 8.32 -17.54
N GLY A 67 -12.18 9.50 -17.39
CA GLY A 67 -11.82 10.49 -16.36
C GLY A 67 -12.20 10.03 -14.95
N ALA A 68 -13.38 9.44 -14.79
CA ALA A 68 -13.80 8.83 -13.52
C ALA A 68 -12.89 7.65 -13.13
N LEU A 69 -12.52 6.79 -14.08
CA LEU A 69 -11.57 5.70 -13.85
C LEU A 69 -10.19 6.22 -13.41
N ALA A 70 -9.65 7.22 -14.13
CA ALA A 70 -8.34 7.79 -13.83
C ALA A 70 -8.31 8.44 -12.44
N SER A 71 -9.35 9.22 -12.09
CA SER A 71 -9.45 9.85 -10.77
C SER A 71 -9.59 8.83 -9.64
N ALA A 72 -10.33 7.73 -9.85
CA ALA A 72 -10.42 6.63 -8.89
C ALA A 72 -9.06 5.95 -8.66
N ILE A 73 -8.30 5.67 -9.73
CA ILE A 73 -6.95 5.09 -9.62
C ILE A 73 -6.01 6.03 -8.86
N VAL A 74 -6.03 7.33 -9.19
CA VAL A 74 -5.22 8.34 -8.51
C VAL A 74 -5.57 8.44 -7.03
N LEU A 75 -6.87 8.40 -6.68
CA LEU A 75 -7.32 8.40 -5.29
C LEU A 75 -6.83 7.17 -4.52
N VAL A 76 -6.91 5.98 -5.11
CA VAL A 76 -6.42 4.75 -4.48
C VAL A 76 -4.91 4.84 -4.25
N LEU A 77 -4.14 5.27 -5.25
CA LEU A 77 -2.70 5.46 -5.11
C LEU A 77 -2.36 6.50 -4.04
N ALA A 78 -3.05 7.64 -4.02
CA ALA A 78 -2.87 8.68 -3.01
C ALA A 78 -3.20 8.16 -1.60
N ALA A 79 -4.27 7.39 -1.44
CA ALA A 79 -4.64 6.77 -0.17
C ALA A 79 -3.60 5.73 0.28
N THR A 80 -3.15 4.85 -0.61
CA THR A 80 -2.10 3.87 -0.29
C THR A 80 -0.78 4.55 0.09
N LEU A 81 -0.39 5.61 -0.62
CA LEU A 81 0.77 6.41 -0.27
C LEU A 81 0.57 7.08 1.09
N ALA A 82 -0.56 7.71 1.36
CA ALA A 82 -0.83 8.36 2.65
C ALA A 82 -0.75 7.37 3.83
N VAL A 83 -1.33 6.18 3.66
CA VAL A 83 -1.30 5.10 4.67
C VAL A 83 0.10 4.51 4.84
N THR A 84 0.89 4.42 3.77
CA THR A 84 2.26 3.86 3.79
C THR A 84 3.28 4.86 4.32
N ILE A 85 3.16 6.14 3.96
CA ILE A 85 4.12 7.20 4.30
C ILE A 85 4.16 7.41 5.82
N GLY A 86 3.03 7.39 6.51
CA GLY A 86 2.97 7.52 7.98
C GLY A 86 3.85 6.51 8.74
N PRO A 87 3.66 5.19 8.58
CA PRO A 87 4.53 4.17 9.16
C PRO A 87 5.93 4.16 8.56
N ALA A 88 6.11 4.45 7.26
CA ALA A 88 7.46 4.53 6.66
C ALA A 88 8.30 5.67 7.28
N MET A 89 7.69 6.83 7.53
CA MET A 89 8.33 7.95 8.23
C MET A 89 8.57 7.67 9.71
N ARG A 90 7.65 6.95 10.38
CA ARG A 90 7.88 6.52 11.78
C ARG A 90 8.98 5.46 11.87
N ALA A 91 9.06 4.55 10.88
CA ALA A 91 10.09 3.53 10.78
C ALA A 91 11.47 4.13 10.49
N SER A 92 11.56 5.20 9.70
CA SER A 92 12.82 5.90 9.44
C SER A 92 13.35 6.68 10.65
N ARG A 93 12.44 7.15 11.53
CA ARG A 93 12.76 7.90 12.75
C ARG A 93 13.03 7.04 13.99
N LEU A 94 12.70 5.74 13.98
CA LEU A 94 13.16 4.84 15.04
C LEU A 94 14.69 4.77 14.97
N PRO A 95 15.45 5.16 15.99
CA PRO A 95 16.90 5.05 15.98
C PRO A 95 17.31 3.57 15.98
N ALA A 96 18.33 3.20 15.20
CA ALA A 96 18.92 1.85 15.21
C ALA A 96 19.39 1.42 16.59
N ALA A 97 19.73 2.39 17.44
CA ALA A 97 20.33 2.19 18.75
C ALA A 97 19.40 1.53 19.77
N ASP A 98 18.08 1.74 19.68
CA ASP A 98 17.12 1.14 20.63
C ASP A 98 16.84 -0.35 20.36
N ALA A 99 17.25 -0.86 19.19
CA ALA A 99 17.10 -2.27 18.86
C ALA A 99 18.12 -3.17 19.57
N LEU A 100 19.30 -2.63 19.91
CA LEU A 100 20.35 -3.37 20.64
C LEU A 100 20.08 -3.41 22.15
N ARG A 101 19.41 -2.39 22.69
CA ARG A 101 19.10 -2.28 24.13
C ARG A 101 17.97 -3.20 24.61
N LEU A 102 17.37 -3.96 23.69
CA LEU A 102 16.32 -4.95 23.94
C LEU A 102 16.85 -6.40 23.86
N MET A 103 18.15 -6.57 23.59
CA MET A 103 18.85 -7.87 23.56
C MET A 103 19.64 -8.15 24.85
N ASP A 104 19.71 -7.18 25.76
CA ASP A 104 20.07 -7.38 27.18
C ASP A 104 18.78 -7.47 28.02
#